data_AF-A0A973H0L6-F1
#
_entry.id   AF-A0A973H0L6-F1
#
_cell.length_a   1.000
_cell.length_b   1.000
_cell.length_c   1.000
_cell.angle_alpha   90.00
_cell.angle_beta   90.00
_cell.angle_gamma   90.00
#
_symmetry.space_group_name_H-M   'P 1'
#
loop_
_entity.id
_entity.type
_entity.pdbx_description
1 polymer ?
#
loop_
_entity_poly.entity_id
_entity_poly.type
_entity_poly.pdbx_seq_one_letter_code
_entity_poly.pdbx_strand_id
1 'polypeptide(L)'
;AYALNDPNAANLRASDTALGFSKARGTADVLKSLQRTQGLPWVNTIAADAAGHSLFTQSQVLPRITDELAQRCSTPLGRVTYPSAGLAVLDGSRGDCAPGSDADAVQPGIFGPAKMPTLTDAPYAENSNDSAWLANAEQPLTGYERIFGTTGTQRSMRTRGAIEDVAALARRGDLTVRDLQGQQFANRVPAGDLIAADAAKACAALPGGTATGGDGKAVDVSEACGVLAAWDRTANTGSRGALLFDRLWRRLPAAQLWKVPFSASDPVGTPNTLNTGTTAFTTALADTVTELRAAGIALNSPLGEHQFVVRNGKRIPVPGGTESLGVWNKVEPVWDAANGGYTEVSTGSSYIQAVGWDGSRCPVARTLLTYSQSSNPGSPHYSDQTRLFSQERWVTSRFCEKDILSSPSLRVVRVRS
;
A
#
# COMPACT_ATOMS: atom_id res chain seq x y z
N ALA A 1 11.01 -28.48 -21.18
CA ALA A 1 11.66 -27.20 -20.83
C ALA A 1 10.59 -26.12 -20.74
N TYR A 2 10.87 -25.00 -20.08
CA TYR A 2 10.00 -23.82 -20.05
C TYR A 2 10.70 -22.64 -20.72
N ALA A 3 9.93 -21.78 -21.38
CA ALA A 3 10.37 -20.48 -21.85
C ALA A 3 9.48 -19.41 -21.21
N LEU A 4 10.07 -18.26 -20.86
CA LEU A 4 9.35 -17.14 -20.28
C LEU A 4 9.15 -16.07 -21.36
N ASN A 5 7.91 -15.63 -21.54
CA ASN A 5 7.58 -14.50 -22.39
C ASN A 5 7.26 -13.28 -21.51
N ASP A 6 8.16 -12.30 -21.50
CA ASP A 6 7.92 -11.00 -20.89
C ASP A 6 7.78 -9.94 -22.00
N PRO A 7 6.58 -9.40 -22.25
CA PRO A 7 6.40 -8.38 -23.29
C PRO A 7 7.18 -7.08 -23.00
N ASN A 8 7.59 -6.85 -21.75
CA ASN A 8 8.41 -5.72 -21.38
C ASN A 8 9.88 -5.86 -21.79
N ALA A 9 10.36 -7.07 -22.10
CA ALA A 9 11.71 -7.24 -22.66
C ALA A 9 11.90 -6.50 -23.99
N ALA A 10 10.80 -6.25 -24.72
CA ALA A 10 10.78 -5.45 -25.96
C ALA A 10 10.16 -4.05 -25.77
N ASN A 11 9.79 -3.66 -24.55
CA ASN A 11 9.16 -2.36 -24.28
C ASN A 11 10.21 -1.27 -24.01
N LEU A 12 10.48 -0.45 -25.02
CA LEU A 12 11.35 0.73 -24.93
C LEU A 12 10.58 2.05 -24.80
N ARG A 13 9.27 1.99 -24.56
CA ARG A 13 8.33 3.14 -24.69
C ARG A 13 8.01 3.82 -23.36
N ALA A 14 8.60 3.35 -22.26
CA ALA A 14 8.41 3.94 -20.93
C ALA A 14 8.80 5.44 -20.91
N SER A 15 9.92 5.79 -21.53
CA SER A 15 10.39 7.19 -21.63
C SER A 15 9.44 8.08 -22.44
N ASP A 16 8.87 7.57 -23.53
CA ASP A 16 7.87 8.31 -24.33
C ASP A 16 6.57 8.55 -23.53
N THR A 17 6.21 7.59 -22.68
CA THR A 17 5.06 7.69 -21.78
C THR A 17 5.32 8.74 -20.70
N ALA A 18 6.50 8.73 -20.08
CA ALA A 18 6.93 9.74 -19.11
C ALA A 18 6.98 11.15 -19.72
N LEU A 19 7.44 11.29 -20.98
CA LEU A 19 7.41 12.55 -21.71
C LEU A 19 5.98 13.01 -22.01
N GLY A 20 5.09 12.06 -22.33
CA GLY A 20 3.65 12.31 -22.46
C GLY A 20 3.05 12.88 -21.17
N PHE A 21 3.30 12.25 -20.03
CA PHE A 21 2.86 12.74 -18.72
C PHE A 21 3.42 14.13 -18.39
N SER A 22 4.69 14.36 -18.68
CA SER A 22 5.35 15.65 -18.44
C SER A 22 4.74 16.81 -19.27
N LYS A 23 4.02 16.50 -20.35
CA LYS A 23 3.38 17.46 -21.25
C LYS A 23 1.86 17.53 -21.09
N ALA A 24 1.26 16.59 -20.36
CA ALA A 24 -0.18 16.47 -20.21
C ALA A 24 -0.78 17.72 -19.54
N ARG A 25 -1.97 18.15 -19.97
CA ARG A 25 -2.70 19.29 -19.40
C ARG A 25 -3.89 18.89 -18.53
N GLY A 26 -4.24 17.61 -18.51
CA GLY A 26 -5.30 17.05 -17.68
C GLY A 26 -5.32 15.52 -17.75
N THR A 27 -6.27 14.91 -17.05
CA THR A 27 -6.39 13.44 -16.96
C THR A 27 -6.60 12.79 -18.35
N ALA A 28 -7.35 13.45 -19.25
CA ALA A 28 -7.56 12.97 -20.61
C ALA A 28 -6.26 12.86 -21.43
N ASP A 29 -5.32 13.82 -21.27
CA ASP A 29 -4.02 13.78 -21.94
C ASP A 29 -3.10 12.68 -21.38
N VAL A 30 -3.21 12.42 -20.07
CA VAL A 30 -2.53 11.30 -19.40
C VAL A 30 -3.01 9.98 -20.01
N LEU A 31 -4.33 9.78 -20.08
CA LEU A 31 -4.92 8.57 -20.68
C LEU A 31 -4.55 8.43 -22.16
N LYS A 32 -4.62 9.52 -22.94
CA LYS A 32 -4.20 9.52 -24.35
C LYS A 32 -2.73 9.15 -24.52
N SER A 33 -1.87 9.62 -23.62
CA SER A 33 -0.44 9.26 -23.64
C SER A 33 -0.26 7.76 -23.43
N LEU A 34 -0.95 7.19 -22.43
CA LEU A 34 -0.94 5.75 -22.14
C LEU A 34 -1.43 4.91 -23.32
N GLN A 35 -2.55 5.30 -23.93
CA GLN A 35 -3.13 4.62 -25.09
C GLN A 35 -2.18 4.64 -26.29
N ARG A 36 -1.52 5.78 -26.54
CA ARG A 36 -0.61 5.95 -27.67
C ARG A 36 0.68 5.14 -27.53
N THR A 37 1.26 5.10 -26.33
CA THR A 37 2.60 4.54 -26.13
C THR A 37 2.58 3.10 -25.63
N GLN A 38 1.58 2.71 -24.84
CA GLN A 38 1.57 1.44 -24.09
C GLN A 38 2.95 1.12 -23.53
N GLY A 39 3.49 2.07 -22.75
CA GLY A 39 4.88 2.03 -22.30
C GLY A 39 5.06 1.77 -20.81
N LEU A 40 4.01 1.83 -20.00
CA LEU A 40 4.11 1.50 -18.57
C LEU A 40 4.17 -0.02 -18.38
N PRO A 41 5.19 -0.54 -17.70
CA PRO A 41 5.44 -1.97 -17.74
C PRO A 41 4.53 -2.78 -16.79
N TRP A 42 4.25 -2.27 -15.59
CA TRP A 42 3.60 -3.07 -14.53
C TRP A 42 2.90 -2.22 -13.44
N VAL A 43 2.69 -0.91 -13.67
CA VAL A 43 2.09 0.00 -12.67
C VAL A 43 0.73 0.55 -13.11
N ASN A 44 -0.19 0.66 -12.16
CA ASN A 44 -1.43 1.42 -12.33
C ASN A 44 -1.12 2.92 -12.43
N THR A 45 -2.01 3.68 -13.06
CA THR A 45 -1.94 5.15 -13.08
C THR A 45 -3.17 5.73 -12.41
N ILE A 46 -2.94 6.61 -11.42
CA ILE A 46 -3.98 7.49 -10.85
C ILE A 46 -3.58 8.92 -11.16
N ALA A 47 -4.54 9.73 -11.61
CA ALA A 47 -4.32 11.15 -11.87
C ALA A 47 -5.54 11.99 -11.46
N ALA A 48 -5.27 13.25 -11.15
CA ALA A 48 -6.28 14.29 -10.95
C ALA A 48 -5.79 15.59 -11.61
N ASP A 49 -6.71 16.48 -11.97
CA ASP A 49 -6.36 17.77 -12.58
C ASP A 49 -7.10 18.96 -11.98
N ALA A 50 -6.70 20.16 -12.42
CA ALA A 50 -7.21 21.43 -11.92
C ALA A 50 -8.68 21.69 -12.25
N ALA A 51 -9.27 20.95 -13.18
CA ALA A 51 -10.69 21.03 -13.50
C ALA A 51 -11.55 20.09 -12.63
N GLY A 52 -10.92 19.30 -11.75
CA GLY A 52 -11.60 18.38 -10.84
C GLY A 52 -11.83 16.98 -11.43
N HIS A 53 -11.22 16.66 -12.57
CA HIS A 53 -11.30 15.32 -13.14
C HIS A 53 -10.43 14.34 -12.35
N SER A 54 -10.86 13.08 -12.30
CA SER A 54 -10.11 11.96 -11.72
C SER A 54 -9.92 10.85 -12.75
N LEU A 55 -8.83 10.09 -12.59
CA LEU A 55 -8.52 8.95 -13.45
C LEU A 55 -7.92 7.84 -12.61
N PHE A 56 -8.39 6.62 -12.82
CA PHE A 56 -7.64 5.40 -12.59
C PHE A 56 -7.57 4.61 -13.90
N THR A 57 -6.41 4.02 -14.19
CA THR A 57 -6.31 3.02 -15.24
C THR A 57 -5.22 1.99 -14.96
N GLN A 58 -5.50 0.73 -15.26
CA GLN A 58 -4.52 -0.36 -15.33
C GLN A 58 -3.96 -0.47 -16.77
N SER A 59 -3.63 0.67 -17.38
CA SER A 59 -3.00 0.72 -18.71
C SER A 59 -1.52 0.33 -18.63
N GLN A 60 -1.27 -0.96 -18.71
CA GLN A 60 0.06 -1.57 -18.60
C GLN A 60 0.38 -2.40 -19.85
N VAL A 61 1.66 -2.70 -20.06
CA VAL A 61 2.09 -3.70 -21.03
C VAL A 61 1.77 -5.09 -20.48
N LEU A 62 0.56 -5.56 -20.77
CA LEU A 62 0.04 -6.82 -20.27
C LEU A 62 -0.04 -7.86 -21.41
N PRO A 63 0.53 -9.07 -21.24
CA PRO A 63 0.39 -10.14 -22.23
C PRO A 63 -1.09 -10.40 -22.56
N ARG A 64 -1.40 -10.65 -23.84
CA ARG A 64 -2.77 -10.89 -24.32
C ARG A 64 -3.27 -12.31 -24.01
N ILE A 65 -3.28 -12.65 -22.72
CA ILE A 65 -3.85 -13.91 -22.24
C ILE A 65 -5.32 -13.69 -21.95
N THR A 66 -6.17 -14.04 -22.90
CA THR A 66 -7.61 -14.12 -22.66
C THR A 66 -7.94 -15.40 -21.89
N ASP A 67 -9.07 -15.41 -21.18
CA ASP A 67 -9.56 -16.58 -20.46
C ASP A 67 -9.85 -17.73 -21.45
N GLU A 68 -10.31 -17.43 -22.66
CA GLU A 68 -10.46 -18.40 -23.74
C GLU A 68 -9.13 -19.03 -24.16
N LEU A 69 -8.08 -18.22 -24.34
CA LEU A 69 -6.75 -18.73 -24.67
C LEU A 69 -6.23 -19.62 -23.53
N ALA A 70 -6.35 -19.15 -22.28
CA ALA A 70 -5.94 -19.92 -21.11
C ALA A 70 -6.71 -21.25 -21.02
N GLN A 71 -8.01 -21.27 -21.29
CA GLN A 71 -8.83 -22.48 -21.27
C GLN A 71 -8.40 -23.50 -22.34
N ARG A 72 -8.14 -23.04 -23.57
CA ARG A 72 -7.79 -23.92 -24.69
C ARG A 72 -6.34 -24.41 -24.67
N CYS A 73 -5.43 -23.58 -24.16
CA CYS A 73 -3.99 -23.76 -24.34
C CYS A 73 -3.20 -24.02 -23.05
N SER A 74 -3.81 -23.96 -21.87
CA SER A 74 -3.09 -24.27 -20.62
C SER A 74 -2.61 -25.72 -20.59
N THR A 75 -1.33 -25.88 -20.30
CA THR A 75 -0.73 -27.14 -19.84
C THR A 75 -1.38 -27.59 -18.50
N PRO A 76 -1.13 -28.82 -18.02
CA PRO A 76 -1.60 -29.23 -16.69
C PRO A 76 -1.22 -28.26 -15.57
N LEU A 77 0.00 -27.67 -15.62
CA LEU A 77 0.42 -26.65 -14.67
C LEU A 77 -0.38 -25.34 -14.83
N GLY A 78 -0.58 -24.88 -16.07
CA GLY A 78 -1.33 -23.66 -16.38
C GLY A 78 -2.77 -23.70 -15.88
N ARG A 79 -3.42 -24.87 -15.92
CA ARG A 79 -4.78 -25.08 -15.41
C ARG A 79 -4.89 -24.86 -13.90
N VAL A 80 -3.78 -24.98 -13.17
CA VAL A 80 -3.71 -24.72 -11.72
C VAL A 80 -3.28 -23.28 -11.44
N THR A 81 -2.27 -22.77 -12.16
CA THR A 81 -1.66 -21.47 -11.87
C THR A 81 -2.47 -20.28 -12.38
N TYR A 82 -3.20 -20.41 -13.49
CA TYR A 82 -3.92 -19.28 -14.07
C TYR A 82 -5.13 -18.84 -13.20
N PRO A 83 -6.02 -19.73 -12.74
CA PRO A 83 -7.12 -19.31 -11.86
C PRO A 83 -6.61 -18.75 -10.52
N SER A 84 -5.58 -19.37 -9.94
CA SER A 84 -5.06 -19.03 -8.60
C SER A 84 -4.23 -17.74 -8.59
N ALA A 85 -3.30 -17.58 -9.53
CA ALA A 85 -2.32 -16.50 -9.54
C ALA A 85 -2.39 -15.57 -10.77
N GLY A 86 -3.22 -15.89 -11.77
CA GLY A 86 -3.20 -15.19 -13.07
C GLY A 86 -1.99 -15.56 -13.92
N LEU A 87 -1.19 -16.54 -13.51
CA LEU A 87 0.02 -16.97 -14.20
C LEU A 87 -0.32 -18.04 -15.24
N ALA A 88 -0.22 -17.68 -16.51
CA ALA A 88 -0.49 -18.58 -17.63
C ALA A 88 0.74 -19.46 -17.95
N VAL A 89 0.51 -20.76 -18.11
CA VAL A 89 1.52 -21.72 -18.60
C VAL A 89 0.92 -22.48 -19.78
N LEU A 90 1.15 -21.97 -20.99
CA LEU A 90 0.54 -22.43 -22.22
C LEU A 90 1.39 -23.48 -22.95
N ASP A 91 0.75 -24.29 -23.80
CA ASP A 91 1.40 -25.26 -24.68
C ASP A 91 2.11 -24.56 -25.85
N GLY A 92 3.42 -24.34 -25.69
CA GLY A 92 4.25 -23.69 -26.71
C GLY A 92 4.55 -24.53 -27.95
N SER A 93 4.13 -25.80 -28.02
CA SER A 93 4.27 -26.63 -29.22
C SER A 93 3.22 -26.31 -30.30
N ARG A 94 2.21 -25.52 -29.93
CA ARG A 94 1.02 -25.23 -30.73
C ARG A 94 1.00 -23.77 -31.19
N GLY A 95 1.07 -23.55 -32.50
CA GLY A 95 1.04 -22.20 -33.08
C GLY A 95 -0.27 -21.44 -32.77
N ASP A 96 -1.39 -22.14 -32.61
CA ASP A 96 -2.68 -21.56 -32.24
C ASP A 96 -2.79 -21.16 -30.75
N CYS A 97 -1.73 -21.43 -29.97
CA CYS A 97 -1.59 -21.03 -28.57
C CYS A 97 -0.68 -19.81 -28.37
N ALA A 98 -0.12 -19.24 -29.45
CA ALA A 98 0.57 -17.96 -29.37
C ALA A 98 -0.42 -16.83 -29.00
N PRO A 99 -0.05 -15.89 -28.10
CA PRO A 99 -0.87 -14.71 -27.85
C PRO A 99 -1.12 -13.93 -29.14
N GLY A 100 -2.39 -13.66 -29.44
CA GLY A 100 -2.78 -12.84 -30.59
C GLY A 100 -2.42 -11.36 -30.42
N SER A 101 -2.89 -10.52 -31.34
CA SER A 101 -2.77 -9.06 -31.25
C SER A 101 -4.13 -8.42 -31.35
N ASP A 102 -4.46 -7.51 -30.43
CA ASP A 102 -5.59 -6.61 -30.64
C ASP A 102 -5.23 -5.58 -31.74
N ALA A 103 -6.24 -5.05 -32.42
CA ALA A 103 -6.05 -4.13 -33.55
C ALA A 103 -5.46 -2.77 -33.12
N ASP A 104 -5.71 -2.37 -31.88
CA ASP A 104 -5.22 -1.15 -31.26
C ASP A 104 -3.96 -1.36 -30.40
N ALA A 105 -3.40 -2.58 -30.38
CA ALA A 105 -2.15 -2.85 -29.68
C ALA A 105 -0.93 -2.29 -30.44
N VAL A 106 -0.08 -1.54 -29.73
CA VAL A 106 1.18 -0.97 -30.24
C VAL A 106 2.24 -2.07 -30.47
N GLN A 107 2.08 -3.22 -29.84
CA GLN A 107 2.98 -4.38 -29.95
C GLN A 107 2.14 -5.66 -30.07
N PRO A 108 2.50 -6.62 -30.94
CA PRO A 108 1.84 -7.92 -30.97
C PRO A 108 1.98 -8.66 -29.63
N GLY A 109 0.97 -9.43 -29.26
CA GLY A 109 1.01 -10.28 -28.06
C GLY A 109 0.63 -9.59 -26.75
N ILE A 110 0.21 -8.31 -26.77
CA ILE A 110 -0.33 -7.58 -25.62
C ILE A 110 -1.79 -7.16 -25.86
N PHE A 111 -2.51 -6.87 -24.77
CA PHE A 111 -3.84 -6.27 -24.86
C PHE A 111 -3.76 -4.86 -25.45
N GLY A 112 -4.75 -4.51 -26.27
CA GLY A 112 -4.92 -3.17 -26.79
C GLY A 112 -5.47 -2.20 -25.74
N PRO A 113 -5.27 -0.87 -25.90
CA PRO A 113 -5.74 0.13 -24.95
C PRO A 113 -7.25 0.08 -24.65
N ALA A 114 -8.10 -0.30 -25.62
CA ALA A 114 -9.55 -0.41 -25.41
C ALA A 114 -9.96 -1.51 -24.42
N LYS A 115 -9.05 -2.41 -24.04
CA LYS A 115 -9.29 -3.50 -23.08
C LYS A 115 -8.82 -3.18 -21.66
N MET A 116 -8.20 -2.03 -21.43
CA MET A 116 -7.61 -1.68 -20.13
C MET A 116 -8.68 -1.23 -19.12
N PRO A 117 -8.71 -1.79 -17.89
CA PRO A 117 -9.54 -1.27 -16.82
C PRO A 117 -9.30 0.22 -16.61
N THR A 118 -10.37 1.02 -16.75
CA THR A 118 -10.28 2.48 -16.72
C THR A 118 -11.52 3.05 -16.05
N LEU A 119 -11.30 3.98 -15.12
CA LEU A 119 -12.32 4.74 -14.41
C LEU A 119 -11.98 6.22 -14.59
N THR A 120 -12.96 7.01 -15.01
CA THR A 120 -12.81 8.47 -15.22
C THR A 120 -13.89 9.21 -14.47
N ASP A 121 -13.55 10.37 -13.91
CA ASP A 121 -14.49 11.31 -13.29
C ASP A 121 -15.33 10.70 -12.14
N ALA A 122 -14.75 9.74 -11.44
CA ALA A 122 -15.31 9.25 -10.19
C ALA A 122 -14.98 10.22 -9.03
N PRO A 123 -15.79 10.26 -7.95
CA PRO A 123 -15.53 11.12 -6.79
C PRO A 123 -14.17 10.90 -6.13
N TYR A 124 -13.63 9.68 -6.24
CA TYR A 124 -12.25 9.34 -5.93
C TYR A 124 -11.79 8.17 -6.80
N ALA A 125 -10.48 8.00 -6.88
CA ALA A 125 -9.85 6.83 -7.43
C ALA A 125 -8.70 6.40 -6.50
N GLU A 126 -8.68 5.12 -6.12
CA GLU A 126 -7.76 4.56 -5.13
C GLU A 126 -7.11 3.28 -5.67
N ASN A 127 -5.87 3.02 -5.28
CA ASN A 127 -5.31 1.69 -5.47
C ASN A 127 -4.23 1.40 -4.42
N SER A 128 -4.46 0.34 -3.67
CA SER A 128 -3.54 -0.21 -2.69
C SER A 128 -3.03 -1.60 -3.08
N ASN A 129 -2.63 -1.76 -4.34
CA ASN A 129 -2.00 -2.95 -4.93
C ASN A 129 -2.89 -4.19 -5.09
N ASP A 130 -4.13 -4.16 -4.61
CA ASP A 130 -5.17 -5.05 -5.11
C ASP A 130 -5.53 -4.72 -6.58
N SER A 131 -6.27 -5.62 -7.23
CA SER A 131 -6.72 -5.45 -8.62
C SER A 131 -7.58 -4.19 -8.82
N ALA A 132 -7.78 -3.79 -10.08
CA ALA A 132 -8.63 -2.68 -10.49
C ALA A 132 -10.09 -2.74 -9.99
N TRP A 133 -10.55 -3.89 -9.47
CA TRP A 133 -11.94 -4.13 -9.09
C TRP A 133 -12.55 -3.02 -8.24
N LEU A 134 -11.82 -2.58 -7.21
CA LEU A 134 -12.28 -1.55 -6.27
C LEU A 134 -11.48 -0.25 -6.39
N ALA A 135 -11.06 0.12 -7.60
CA ALA A 135 -10.50 1.45 -7.82
C ALA A 135 -11.45 2.57 -7.34
N ASN A 136 -12.75 2.29 -7.35
CA ASN A 136 -13.79 2.99 -6.62
C ASN A 136 -14.83 1.95 -6.16
N ALA A 137 -15.17 1.92 -4.87
CA ALA A 137 -16.06 0.90 -4.31
C ALA A 137 -17.53 1.08 -4.73
N GLU A 138 -17.94 2.31 -5.05
CA GLU A 138 -19.29 2.63 -5.55
C GLU A 138 -19.43 2.37 -7.06
N GLN A 139 -18.31 2.25 -7.80
CA GLN A 139 -18.28 1.94 -9.23
C GLN A 139 -17.27 0.82 -9.54
N PRO A 140 -17.54 -0.45 -9.14
CA PRO A 140 -16.57 -1.52 -9.32
C PRO A 140 -16.27 -1.86 -10.79
N LEU A 141 -15.00 -1.98 -11.14
CA LEU A 141 -14.56 -2.37 -12.48
C LEU A 141 -14.60 -3.91 -12.62
N THR A 142 -15.44 -4.41 -13.53
CA THR A 142 -15.65 -5.86 -13.75
C THR A 142 -15.69 -6.19 -15.24
N GLY A 143 -15.73 -7.49 -15.58
CA GLY A 143 -15.78 -7.95 -16.98
C GLY A 143 -14.42 -7.99 -17.70
N TYR A 144 -13.32 -7.93 -16.94
CA TYR A 144 -11.96 -8.06 -17.46
C TYR A 144 -11.43 -9.49 -17.30
N GLU A 145 -10.50 -9.88 -18.17
CA GLU A 145 -9.83 -11.18 -18.17
C GLU A 145 -9.09 -11.43 -16.84
N ARG A 146 -8.97 -12.69 -16.41
CA ARG A 146 -8.36 -13.04 -15.12
C ARG A 146 -6.94 -12.50 -14.93
N ILE A 147 -6.18 -12.32 -16.01
CA ILE A 147 -4.82 -11.78 -15.97
C ILE A 147 -4.74 -10.33 -15.45
N PHE A 148 -5.82 -9.54 -15.54
CA PHE A 148 -5.87 -8.20 -14.93
C PHE A 148 -5.96 -8.23 -13.40
N GLY A 149 -6.35 -9.38 -12.82
CA GLY A 149 -6.48 -9.58 -11.39
C GLY A 149 -7.83 -10.20 -11.01
N THR A 150 -8.04 -10.42 -9.73
CA THR A 150 -9.28 -11.04 -9.23
C THR A 150 -10.37 -10.00 -9.00
N THR A 151 -11.63 -10.37 -9.23
CA THR A 151 -12.81 -9.63 -8.79
C THR A 151 -13.59 -10.49 -7.79
N GLY A 152 -14.40 -9.90 -6.92
CA GLY A 152 -15.24 -10.66 -5.99
C GLY A 152 -14.47 -11.46 -4.94
N THR A 153 -13.22 -11.10 -4.64
CA THR A 153 -12.40 -11.76 -3.62
C THR A 153 -11.97 -10.78 -2.53
N GLN A 154 -11.70 -11.29 -1.33
CA GLN A 154 -11.25 -10.47 -0.20
C GLN A 154 -10.10 -9.54 -0.60
N ARG A 155 -10.16 -8.29 -0.15
CA ARG A 155 -9.11 -7.28 -0.32
C ARG A 155 -8.17 -7.26 0.87
N SER A 156 -6.95 -6.79 0.64
CA SER A 156 -5.98 -6.56 1.72
C SER A 156 -6.53 -5.53 2.72
N MET A 157 -6.03 -5.56 3.96
CA MET A 157 -6.40 -4.56 4.97
C MET A 157 -6.06 -3.14 4.53
N ARG A 158 -4.97 -2.97 3.76
CA ARG A 158 -4.57 -1.65 3.28
C ARG A 158 -5.53 -1.10 2.24
N THR A 159 -5.96 -1.93 1.28
CA THR A 159 -7.03 -1.54 0.34
C THR A 159 -8.33 -1.20 1.05
N ARG A 160 -8.75 -2.00 2.04
CA ARG A 160 -9.99 -1.73 2.79
C ARG A 160 -9.92 -0.40 3.53
N GLY A 161 -8.87 -0.18 4.32
CA GLY A 161 -8.68 1.06 5.07
C GLY A 161 -8.50 2.28 4.16
N ALA A 162 -7.75 2.13 3.07
CA ALA A 162 -7.56 3.17 2.07
C ALA A 162 -8.88 3.62 1.45
N ILE A 163 -9.72 2.68 0.99
CA ILE A 163 -11.05 2.97 0.43
C ILE A 163 -11.93 3.67 1.45
N GLU A 164 -11.99 3.21 2.70
CA GLU A 164 -12.77 3.85 3.77
C GLU A 164 -12.38 5.33 3.92
N ASP A 165 -11.08 5.61 4.01
CA ASP A 165 -10.55 6.95 4.25
C ASP A 165 -10.80 7.86 3.03
N VAL A 166 -10.48 7.42 1.82
CA VAL A 166 -10.66 8.27 0.63
C VAL A 166 -12.13 8.49 0.28
N ALA A 167 -12.99 7.50 0.51
CA ALA A 167 -14.42 7.65 0.28
C ALA A 167 -15.03 8.62 1.31
N ALA A 168 -14.55 8.60 2.56
CA ALA A 168 -14.94 9.58 3.57
C ALA A 168 -14.50 11.00 3.18
N LEU A 169 -13.26 11.17 2.71
CA LEU A 169 -12.77 12.45 2.20
C LEU A 169 -13.59 12.94 0.99
N ALA A 170 -13.85 12.07 0.02
CA ALA A 170 -14.64 12.42 -1.16
C ALA A 170 -16.08 12.84 -0.81
N ARG A 171 -16.75 12.12 0.11
CA ARG A 171 -18.09 12.51 0.61
C ARG A 171 -18.10 13.85 1.31
N ARG A 172 -17.03 14.19 2.04
CA ARG A 172 -16.91 15.47 2.72
C ARG A 172 -16.78 16.64 1.73
N GLY A 173 -16.15 16.42 0.57
CA GLY A 173 -15.90 17.45 -0.42
C GLY A 173 -14.90 18.52 0.05
N ASP A 174 -14.75 19.58 -0.75
CA ASP A 174 -13.92 20.76 -0.47
C ASP A 174 -12.52 20.43 0.09
N LEU A 175 -11.89 19.41 -0.48
CA LEU A 175 -10.61 18.89 -0.03
C LEU A 175 -9.48 19.88 -0.32
N THR A 176 -8.63 20.08 0.68
CA THR A 176 -7.40 20.87 0.55
C THR A 176 -6.18 19.96 0.58
N VAL A 177 -5.03 20.49 0.16
CA VAL A 177 -3.74 19.80 0.31
C VAL A 177 -3.46 19.46 1.78
N ARG A 178 -3.95 20.26 2.73
CA ARG A 178 -3.79 19.98 4.17
C ARG A 178 -4.49 18.70 4.59
N ASP A 179 -5.63 18.38 3.99
CA ASP A 179 -6.37 17.15 4.27
C ASP A 179 -5.60 15.92 3.80
N LEU A 180 -5.01 16.00 2.61
CA LEU A 180 -4.13 14.95 2.08
C LEU A 180 -2.87 14.76 2.95
N GLN A 181 -2.30 15.86 3.45
CA GLN A 181 -1.19 15.79 4.40
C GLN A 181 -1.59 15.10 5.71
N GLY A 182 -2.80 15.41 6.21
CA GLY A 182 -3.37 14.78 7.40
C GLY A 182 -3.60 13.29 7.19
N GLN A 183 -4.15 12.90 6.04
CA GLN A 183 -4.39 11.50 5.69
C GLN A 183 -3.10 10.67 5.70
N GLN A 184 -2.02 11.18 5.08
CA GLN A 184 -0.74 10.48 5.05
C GLN A 184 -0.19 10.17 6.45
N PHE A 185 -0.33 11.10 7.41
CA PHE A 185 0.21 10.95 8.76
C PHE A 185 -0.87 10.66 9.81
N ALA A 186 -2.07 10.28 9.40
CA ALA A 186 -3.08 9.75 10.32
C ALA A 186 -2.57 8.49 11.02
N ASN A 187 -1.70 7.72 10.33
CA ASN A 187 -1.08 6.48 10.80
C ASN A 187 -2.11 5.51 11.42
N ARG A 188 -3.37 5.58 10.97
CA ARG A 188 -4.47 4.72 11.41
C ARG A 188 -4.11 3.26 11.13
N VAL A 189 -4.50 2.38 12.06
CA VAL A 189 -4.37 0.93 11.91
C VAL A 189 -5.77 0.30 11.75
N PRO A 190 -6.27 0.13 10.51
CA PRO A 190 -7.59 -0.46 10.24
C PRO A 190 -7.82 -1.84 10.90
N ALA A 191 -6.80 -2.69 10.95
CA ALA A 191 -6.90 -3.96 11.68
C ALA A 191 -7.17 -3.73 13.19
N GLY A 192 -6.57 -2.68 13.76
CA GLY A 192 -6.78 -2.25 15.15
C GLY A 192 -8.20 -1.78 15.40
N ASP A 193 -8.77 -1.01 14.47
CA ASP A 193 -10.18 -0.60 14.55
C ASP A 193 -11.14 -1.79 14.56
N LEU A 194 -10.83 -2.83 13.80
CA LEU A 194 -11.67 -4.03 13.71
C LEU A 194 -11.58 -4.92 14.95
N ILE A 195 -10.40 -5.08 15.56
CA ILE A 195 -10.21 -6.16 16.55
C ILE A 195 -9.68 -5.73 17.92
N ALA A 196 -9.10 -4.54 18.09
CA ALA A 196 -8.43 -4.18 19.35
C ALA A 196 -9.39 -4.17 20.55
N ALA A 197 -10.61 -3.67 20.37
CA ALA A 197 -11.63 -3.64 21.41
C ALA A 197 -12.08 -5.05 21.83
N ASP A 198 -12.37 -5.92 20.86
CA ASP A 198 -12.76 -7.31 21.10
C ASP A 198 -11.60 -8.10 21.75
N ALA A 199 -10.38 -7.89 21.30
CA ALA A 199 -9.18 -8.49 21.86
C ALA A 199 -8.97 -8.06 23.32
N ALA A 200 -9.07 -6.77 23.63
CA ALA A 200 -8.94 -6.26 24.98
C ALA A 200 -10.03 -6.82 25.92
N LYS A 201 -11.28 -6.85 25.45
CA LYS A 201 -12.41 -7.42 26.20
C LYS A 201 -12.22 -8.91 26.48
N ALA A 202 -11.83 -9.69 25.47
CA ALA A 202 -11.60 -11.12 25.64
C ALA A 202 -10.38 -11.40 26.55
N CYS A 203 -9.32 -10.61 26.42
CA CYS A 203 -8.15 -10.67 27.29
C CYS A 203 -8.53 -10.42 28.76
N ALA A 204 -9.29 -9.36 29.04
CA ALA A 204 -9.69 -9.01 30.41
C ALA A 204 -10.64 -10.05 31.05
N ALA A 205 -11.31 -10.86 30.24
CA ALA A 205 -12.18 -11.94 30.73
C ALA A 205 -11.44 -13.25 31.05
N LEU A 206 -10.12 -13.31 30.83
CA LEU A 206 -9.34 -14.53 31.08
C LEU A 206 -9.23 -14.84 32.58
N PRO A 207 -9.54 -16.07 33.02
CA PRO A 207 -9.42 -16.46 34.42
C PRO A 207 -8.01 -16.25 34.97
N GLY A 208 -7.90 -15.51 36.08
CA GLY A 208 -6.62 -15.21 36.72
C GLY A 208 -5.68 -14.35 35.88
N GLY A 209 -6.16 -13.72 34.81
CA GLY A 209 -5.34 -12.89 33.92
C GLY A 209 -4.29 -13.67 33.15
N THR A 210 -4.46 -14.98 32.98
CA THR A 210 -3.47 -15.86 32.33
C THR A 210 -4.00 -16.48 31.04
N ALA A 211 -3.09 -16.72 30.08
CA ALA A 211 -3.36 -17.47 28.85
C ALA A 211 -2.27 -18.53 28.63
N THR A 212 -2.61 -19.60 27.92
CA THR A 212 -1.68 -20.71 27.65
C THR A 212 -1.03 -20.54 26.28
N GLY A 213 0.31 -20.42 26.27
CA GLY A 213 1.11 -20.34 25.05
C GLY A 213 1.16 -21.65 24.27
N GLY A 214 1.72 -21.60 23.06
CA GLY A 214 1.86 -22.76 22.18
C GLY A 214 2.77 -23.86 22.76
N ASP A 215 3.62 -23.50 23.73
CA ASP A 215 4.47 -24.41 24.49
C ASP A 215 3.77 -25.04 25.72
N GLY A 216 2.48 -24.75 25.92
CA GLY A 216 1.68 -25.25 27.03
C GLY A 216 1.87 -24.51 28.36
N LYS A 217 2.69 -23.46 28.41
CA LYS A 217 2.92 -22.69 29.64
C LYS A 217 1.87 -21.60 29.84
N ALA A 218 1.46 -21.42 31.09
CA ALA A 218 0.63 -20.29 31.49
C ALA A 218 1.46 -19.00 31.53
N VAL A 219 0.95 -17.94 30.92
CA VAL A 219 1.57 -16.62 30.82
C VAL A 219 0.61 -15.58 31.40
N ASP A 220 1.10 -14.73 32.30
CA ASP A 220 0.34 -13.56 32.75
C ASP A 220 0.22 -12.54 31.61
N VAL A 221 -1.01 -12.28 31.17
CA VAL A 221 -1.35 -11.37 30.07
C VAL A 221 -2.11 -10.14 30.55
N SER A 222 -2.28 -9.96 31.86
CA SER A 222 -3.09 -8.88 32.46
C SER A 222 -2.65 -7.48 31.99
N GLU A 223 -1.35 -7.21 31.94
CA GLU A 223 -0.78 -5.97 31.42
C GLU A 223 -1.17 -5.76 29.94
N ALA A 224 -1.08 -6.81 29.11
CA ALA A 224 -1.39 -6.74 27.69
C ALA A 224 -2.84 -6.32 27.44
N CYS A 225 -3.78 -6.78 28.27
CA CYS A 225 -5.19 -6.41 28.16
C CYS A 225 -5.38 -4.90 28.31
N GLY A 226 -4.73 -4.30 29.32
CA GLY A 226 -4.78 -2.86 29.56
C GLY A 226 -4.13 -2.06 28.43
N VAL A 227 -3.01 -2.54 27.89
CA VAL A 227 -2.32 -1.90 26.76
C VAL A 227 -3.18 -1.93 25.49
N LEU A 228 -3.78 -3.07 25.14
CA LEU A 228 -4.66 -3.19 23.98
C LEU A 228 -5.92 -2.31 24.12
N ALA A 229 -6.45 -2.15 25.34
CA ALA A 229 -7.59 -1.27 25.61
C ALA A 229 -7.24 0.22 25.47
N ALA A 230 -6.03 0.61 25.90
CA ALA A 230 -5.60 2.00 25.93
C ALA A 230 -4.91 2.47 24.65
N TRP A 231 -4.50 1.55 23.77
CA TRP A 231 -3.83 1.89 22.52
C TRP A 231 -4.72 2.76 21.63
N ASP A 232 -4.12 3.82 21.09
CA ASP A 232 -4.76 4.82 20.23
C ASP A 232 -5.15 4.31 18.83
N ARG A 233 -4.85 3.04 18.51
CA ARG A 233 -5.08 2.40 17.19
C ARG A 233 -4.34 3.09 16.05
N THR A 234 -3.23 3.73 16.38
CA THR A 234 -2.33 4.35 15.41
C THR A 234 -0.92 3.80 15.53
N ALA A 235 -0.13 4.04 14.48
CA ALA A 235 1.28 3.69 14.40
C ALA A 235 2.16 4.96 14.37
N ASN A 236 1.84 5.94 15.21
CA ASN A 236 2.71 7.11 15.41
C ASN A 236 3.95 6.70 16.21
N THR A 237 5.03 7.48 16.14
CA THR A 237 6.26 7.19 16.91
C THR A 237 6.02 7.16 18.44
N GLY A 238 5.02 7.90 18.92
CA GLY A 238 4.59 7.90 20.32
C GLY A 238 3.57 6.84 20.70
N SER A 239 3.01 6.10 19.74
CA SER A 239 1.90 5.16 20.00
C SER A 239 2.35 4.00 20.87
N ARG A 240 1.66 3.83 22.01
CA ARG A 240 1.91 2.77 22.99
C ARG A 240 0.94 1.63 22.77
N GLY A 241 1.47 0.42 22.56
CA GLY A 241 0.68 -0.77 22.20
C GLY A 241 0.66 -1.09 20.70
N ALA A 242 1.15 -0.20 19.84
CA ALA A 242 1.24 -0.45 18.39
C ALA A 242 2.13 -1.68 18.07
N LEU A 243 3.29 -1.79 18.71
CA LEU A 243 4.17 -2.95 18.57
C LEU A 243 3.52 -4.23 19.10
N LEU A 244 2.93 -4.18 20.30
CA LEU A 244 2.18 -5.31 20.87
C LEU A 244 1.11 -5.81 19.89
N PHE A 245 0.36 -4.88 19.30
CA PHE A 245 -0.69 -5.20 18.35
C PHE A 245 -0.15 -5.80 17.04
N ASP A 246 0.92 -5.25 16.46
CA ASP A 246 1.55 -5.84 15.26
C ASP A 246 1.96 -7.29 15.51
N ARG A 247 2.62 -7.55 16.65
CA ARG A 247 3.08 -8.90 17.01
C ARG A 247 1.91 -9.86 17.21
N LEU A 248 0.84 -9.42 17.88
CA LEU A 248 -0.38 -10.20 18.04
C LEU A 248 -1.03 -10.50 16.69
N TRP A 249 -1.23 -9.48 15.85
CA TRP A 249 -1.87 -9.59 14.55
C TRP A 249 -1.19 -10.63 13.65
N ARG A 250 0.14 -10.62 13.59
CA ARG A 250 0.94 -11.56 12.79
C ARG A 250 0.83 -13.01 13.27
N ARG A 251 0.45 -13.25 14.52
CA ARG A 251 0.27 -14.59 15.11
C ARG A 251 -1.14 -15.13 14.97
N LEU A 252 -2.12 -14.29 14.65
CA LEU A 252 -3.51 -14.74 14.50
C LEU A 252 -3.69 -15.49 13.17
N PRO A 253 -4.18 -16.74 13.20
CA PRO A 253 -4.36 -17.52 11.98
C PRO A 253 -5.56 -16.99 11.17
N ALA A 254 -5.32 -16.57 9.92
CA ALA A 254 -6.33 -15.98 9.06
C ALA A 254 -7.61 -16.83 8.91
N ALA A 255 -7.48 -18.16 8.87
CA ALA A 255 -8.59 -19.09 8.73
C ALA A 255 -9.56 -19.12 9.93
N GLN A 256 -9.13 -18.64 11.11
CA GLN A 256 -9.93 -18.65 12.34
C GLN A 256 -10.17 -17.24 12.89
N LEU A 257 -9.72 -16.19 12.19
CA LEU A 257 -9.70 -14.82 12.70
C LEU A 257 -11.10 -14.20 12.81
N TRP A 258 -12.01 -14.53 11.89
CA TRP A 258 -13.25 -13.80 11.69
C TRP A 258 -14.50 -14.61 12.02
N LYS A 259 -15.46 -13.99 12.70
CA LYS A 259 -16.83 -14.51 12.84
C LYS A 259 -17.67 -14.22 11.61
N VAL A 260 -17.50 -13.04 11.01
CA VAL A 260 -18.19 -12.65 9.79
C VAL A 260 -17.25 -12.93 8.60
N PRO A 261 -17.59 -13.88 7.72
CA PRO A 261 -16.77 -14.20 6.56
C PRO A 261 -16.81 -13.07 5.53
N PHE A 262 -15.90 -13.15 4.56
CA PHE A 262 -15.91 -12.25 3.41
C PHE A 262 -17.23 -12.38 2.61
N SER A 263 -17.76 -11.24 2.16
CA SER A 263 -18.85 -11.13 1.21
C SER A 263 -18.47 -10.19 0.07
N ALA A 264 -18.65 -10.64 -1.17
CA ALA A 264 -18.43 -9.79 -2.34
C ALA A 264 -19.45 -8.62 -2.44
N SER A 265 -20.57 -8.69 -1.72
CA SER A 265 -21.55 -7.59 -1.63
C SER A 265 -21.13 -6.48 -0.66
N ASP A 266 -20.17 -6.75 0.23
CA ASP A 266 -19.57 -5.77 1.15
C ASP A 266 -18.06 -6.01 1.24
N PRO A 267 -17.30 -5.75 0.16
CA PRO A 267 -15.90 -6.15 0.07
C PRO A 267 -14.94 -5.28 0.88
N VAL A 268 -15.44 -4.15 1.40
CA VAL A 268 -14.70 -3.22 2.27
C VAL A 268 -14.99 -3.54 3.74
N GLY A 269 -16.26 -3.78 4.09
CA GLY A 269 -16.65 -4.09 5.45
C GLY A 269 -16.35 -5.52 5.89
N THR A 270 -16.15 -6.47 4.97
CA THR A 270 -15.93 -7.90 5.29
C THR A 270 -14.59 -8.45 4.79
N PRO A 271 -14.03 -9.50 5.44
CA PRO A 271 -14.48 -10.11 6.69
C PRO A 271 -14.24 -9.20 7.91
N ASN A 272 -14.97 -9.44 9.00
CA ASN A 272 -14.86 -8.63 10.22
C ASN A 272 -15.27 -9.42 11.47
N THR A 273 -15.19 -8.75 12.63
CA THR A 273 -15.51 -9.26 13.97
C THR A 273 -14.57 -10.38 14.43
N LEU A 274 -13.75 -10.09 15.44
CA LEU A 274 -12.75 -11.04 15.94
C LEU A 274 -13.41 -12.30 16.52
N ASN A 275 -12.90 -13.47 16.14
CA ASN A 275 -13.30 -14.74 16.71
C ASN A 275 -12.46 -15.11 17.94
N THR A 276 -12.92 -14.66 19.11
CA THR A 276 -12.31 -14.96 20.41
C THR A 276 -12.77 -16.29 21.03
N GLY A 277 -13.65 -17.04 20.36
CA GLY A 277 -14.14 -18.34 20.85
C GLY A 277 -13.20 -19.51 20.60
N THR A 278 -12.05 -19.27 19.97
CA THR A 278 -11.03 -20.28 19.68
C THR A 278 -9.83 -20.12 20.62
N THR A 279 -9.09 -21.20 20.84
CA THR A 279 -7.82 -21.13 21.59
C THR A 279 -6.73 -20.36 20.83
N ALA A 280 -6.88 -20.16 19.52
CA ALA A 280 -5.89 -19.45 18.71
C ALA A 280 -5.65 -18.02 19.19
N PHE A 281 -6.70 -17.31 19.64
CA PHE A 281 -6.55 -15.97 20.18
C PHE A 281 -5.73 -15.96 21.48
N THR A 282 -6.07 -16.83 22.43
CA THR A 282 -5.40 -16.85 23.75
C THR A 282 -3.96 -17.33 23.63
N THR A 283 -3.70 -18.33 22.77
CA THR A 283 -2.34 -18.78 22.46
C THR A 283 -1.52 -17.68 21.77
N ALA A 284 -2.05 -17.01 20.74
CA ALA A 284 -1.36 -15.92 20.07
C ALA A 284 -1.02 -14.77 21.04
N LEU A 285 -1.93 -14.44 21.96
CA LEU A 285 -1.72 -13.43 22.99
C LEU A 285 -0.60 -13.82 23.97
N ALA A 286 -0.64 -15.05 24.51
CA ALA A 286 0.38 -15.55 25.43
C ALA A 286 1.78 -15.60 24.77
N ASP A 287 1.84 -16.07 23.53
CA ASP A 287 3.09 -16.15 22.76
C ASP A 287 3.63 -14.76 22.43
N THR A 288 2.76 -13.78 22.14
CA THR A 288 3.16 -12.39 21.89
C THR A 288 3.77 -11.76 23.14
N VAL A 289 3.11 -11.92 24.30
CA VAL A 289 3.61 -11.39 25.57
C VAL A 289 4.95 -12.02 25.93
N THR A 290 5.08 -13.34 25.72
CA THR A 290 6.33 -14.07 25.95
C THR A 290 7.44 -13.58 25.02
N GLU A 291 7.15 -13.40 23.72
CA GLU A 291 8.10 -12.90 22.72
C GLU A 291 8.65 -11.51 23.11
N LEU A 292 7.78 -10.56 23.47
CA LEU A 292 8.21 -9.21 23.83
C LEU A 292 9.01 -9.18 25.13
N ARG A 293 8.56 -9.92 26.16
CA ARG A 293 9.27 -10.01 27.44
C ARG A 293 10.64 -10.67 27.28
N ALA A 294 10.75 -11.72 26.46
CA ALA A 294 12.02 -12.38 26.17
C ALA A 294 13.00 -11.44 25.43
N ALA A 295 12.49 -10.53 24.60
CA ALA A 295 13.26 -9.48 23.95
C ALA A 295 13.57 -8.27 24.85
N GLY A 296 13.11 -8.26 26.11
CA GLY A 296 13.29 -7.14 27.04
C GLY A 296 12.46 -5.90 26.68
N ILE A 297 11.37 -6.06 25.94
CA ILE A 297 10.52 -4.98 25.45
C ILE A 297 9.29 -4.86 26.35
N ALA A 298 9.07 -3.69 26.95
CA ALA A 298 7.84 -3.42 27.70
C ALA A 298 6.64 -3.40 26.74
N LEU A 299 5.51 -4.00 27.16
CA LEU A 299 4.35 -4.18 26.28
C LEU A 299 3.73 -2.83 25.84
N ASN A 300 3.91 -1.79 26.67
CA ASN A 300 3.44 -0.43 26.44
C ASN A 300 4.51 0.52 25.88
N SER A 301 5.64 0.01 25.38
CA SER A 301 6.72 0.86 24.83
C SER A 301 6.21 1.72 23.67
N PRO A 302 6.66 2.99 23.54
CA PRO A 302 6.39 3.79 22.35
C PRO A 302 7.00 3.13 21.12
N LEU A 303 6.26 3.11 20.00
CA LEU A 303 6.71 2.47 18.76
C LEU A 303 8.09 2.97 18.29
N GLY A 304 8.36 4.28 18.43
CA GLY A 304 9.60 4.92 17.97
C GLY A 304 10.87 4.45 18.69
N GLU A 305 10.76 3.79 19.86
CA GLU A 305 11.92 3.17 20.52
C GLU A 305 12.41 1.93 19.76
N HIS A 306 11.52 1.27 19.02
CA HIS A 306 11.78 0.03 18.31
C HIS A 306 11.72 0.17 16.79
N GLN A 307 11.01 1.15 16.25
CA GLN A 307 10.88 1.38 14.81
C GLN A 307 11.64 2.65 14.39
N PHE A 308 12.79 2.46 13.73
CA PHE A 308 13.70 3.55 13.41
C PHE A 308 14.49 3.31 12.12
N VAL A 309 15.11 4.38 11.63
CA VAL A 309 16.23 4.34 10.67
C VAL A 309 17.51 4.84 11.34
N VAL A 310 18.68 4.47 10.83
CA VAL A 310 19.98 4.91 11.36
C VAL A 310 20.64 5.89 10.39
N ARG A 311 20.95 7.10 10.86
CA ARG A 311 21.67 8.11 10.06
C ARG A 311 22.81 8.67 10.90
N ASN A 312 24.04 8.57 10.41
CA ASN A 312 25.26 9.01 11.11
C ASN A 312 25.33 8.46 12.54
N GLY A 313 25.06 7.15 12.70
CA GLY A 313 25.08 6.45 13.99
C GLY A 313 23.93 6.79 14.95
N LYS A 314 22.97 7.64 14.54
CA LYS A 314 21.82 8.02 15.37
C LYS A 314 20.55 7.34 14.87
N ARG A 315 19.80 6.73 15.79
CA ARG A 315 18.44 6.25 15.53
C ARG A 315 17.50 7.44 15.37
N ILE A 316 16.71 7.42 14.31
CA ILE A 316 15.63 8.38 14.04
C ILE A 316 14.34 7.57 14.03
N PRO A 317 13.39 7.80 14.95
CA PRO A 317 12.14 7.04 15.00
C PRO A 317 11.32 7.34 13.75
N VAL A 318 10.66 6.33 13.19
CA VAL A 318 9.82 6.50 11.98
C VAL A 318 8.38 6.07 12.25
N PRO A 319 7.38 6.89 11.88
CA PRO A 319 5.97 6.52 12.02
C PRO A 319 5.53 5.58 10.88
N GLY A 320 4.30 5.09 10.99
CA GLY A 320 3.69 4.18 10.02
C GLY A 320 3.80 2.72 10.44
N GLY A 321 3.30 1.82 9.60
CA GLY A 321 3.31 0.38 9.89
C GLY A 321 3.13 -0.47 8.64
N THR A 322 3.11 -1.79 8.84
CA THR A 322 2.98 -2.77 7.75
C THR A 322 1.61 -2.67 7.07
N GLU A 323 1.57 -3.02 5.78
CA GLU A 323 0.31 -3.11 5.03
C GLU A 323 -0.64 -4.19 5.55
N SER A 324 -0.11 -5.22 6.23
CA SER A 324 -0.93 -6.28 6.81
C SER A 324 -1.88 -5.77 7.90
N LEU A 325 -1.52 -4.65 8.54
CA LEU A 325 -2.34 -3.94 9.53
C LEU A 325 -3.30 -2.92 8.88
N GLY A 326 -3.16 -2.69 7.58
CA GLY A 326 -3.92 -1.71 6.81
C GLY A 326 -3.37 -0.30 6.82
N VAL A 327 -2.15 -0.09 7.34
CA VAL A 327 -1.60 1.25 7.49
C VAL A 327 -1.27 1.87 6.12
N TRP A 328 -1.78 3.08 5.88
CA TRP A 328 -1.53 3.86 4.67
C TRP A 328 -0.08 4.31 4.57
N ASN A 329 0.47 4.90 5.65
CA ASN A 329 1.88 5.25 5.78
C ASN A 329 2.71 3.97 5.96
N LYS A 330 2.91 3.26 4.85
CA LYS A 330 3.47 1.93 4.86
C LYS A 330 4.95 1.99 5.22
N VAL A 331 5.35 1.32 6.30
CA VAL A 331 6.74 0.91 6.56
C VAL A 331 6.75 -0.57 6.88
N GLU A 332 7.78 -1.28 6.44
CA GLU A 332 7.93 -2.71 6.71
C GLU A 332 9.15 -2.95 7.59
N PRO A 333 8.96 -2.98 8.92
CA PRO A 333 10.03 -3.37 9.80
C PRO A 333 10.22 -4.90 9.76
N VAL A 334 11.48 -5.36 9.84
CA VAL A 334 11.80 -6.79 9.97
C VAL A 334 12.04 -7.12 11.43
N TRP A 335 11.35 -8.15 11.93
CA TRP A 335 11.46 -8.59 13.33
C TRP A 335 12.72 -9.43 13.57
N ASP A 336 13.46 -9.07 14.61
CA ASP A 336 14.65 -9.74 15.11
C ASP A 336 14.68 -9.69 16.65
N ALA A 337 13.95 -10.62 17.26
CA ALA A 337 13.84 -10.71 18.71
C ALA A 337 15.20 -10.84 19.42
N ALA A 338 16.19 -11.48 18.77
CA ALA A 338 17.52 -11.70 19.34
C ALA A 338 18.30 -10.39 19.50
N ASN A 339 17.97 -9.37 18.71
CA ASN A 339 18.65 -8.08 18.69
C ASN A 339 17.74 -6.91 19.14
N GLY A 340 16.73 -7.19 19.97
CA GLY A 340 15.94 -6.16 20.65
C GLY A 340 14.74 -5.63 19.85
N GLY A 341 14.18 -6.44 18.93
CA GLY A 341 12.92 -6.15 18.27
C GLY A 341 13.09 -5.90 16.77
N TYR A 342 12.60 -4.78 16.25
CA TYR A 342 12.77 -4.53 14.81
C TYR A 342 14.21 -4.12 14.46
N THR A 343 14.65 -4.57 13.29
CA THR A 343 15.84 -4.06 12.61
C THR A 343 15.58 -2.68 12.00
N GLU A 344 16.63 -2.05 11.46
CA GLU A 344 16.48 -0.78 10.72
C GLU A 344 15.46 -0.92 9.59
N VAL A 345 14.50 0.02 9.51
CA VAL A 345 13.50 0.02 8.44
C VAL A 345 14.16 0.27 7.08
N SER A 346 14.04 -0.68 6.17
CA SER A 346 14.61 -0.60 4.81
C SER A 346 13.56 -0.43 3.70
N THR A 347 12.28 -0.61 4.01
CA THR A 347 11.20 -0.67 3.01
C THR A 347 9.99 0.13 3.50
N GLY A 348 9.43 0.99 2.66
CA GLY A 348 8.24 1.76 3.02
C GLY A 348 7.97 2.98 2.13
N SER A 349 7.20 3.92 2.66
CA SER A 349 6.95 5.22 2.07
C SER A 349 8.25 5.89 1.68
N SER A 350 8.30 6.39 0.45
CA SER A 350 9.52 6.82 -0.22
C SER A 350 9.38 8.27 -0.71
N TYR A 351 9.01 8.46 -1.97
CA TYR A 351 8.53 9.75 -2.45
C TYR A 351 7.03 9.85 -2.16
N ILE A 352 6.66 10.92 -1.47
CA ILE A 352 5.28 11.22 -1.09
C ILE A 352 4.95 12.60 -1.64
N GLN A 353 3.75 12.76 -2.21
CA GLN A 353 3.24 14.04 -2.63
C GLN A 353 1.76 14.21 -2.28
N ALA A 354 1.42 15.43 -1.86
CA ALA A 354 0.05 15.93 -1.81
C ALA A 354 -0.01 17.16 -2.72
N VAL A 355 -0.86 17.10 -3.75
CA VAL A 355 -0.95 18.13 -4.80
C VAL A 355 -2.41 18.49 -5.01
N GLY A 356 -2.69 19.78 -5.12
CA GLY A 356 -4.02 20.31 -5.42
C GLY A 356 -3.95 21.72 -6.00
N TRP A 357 -5.12 22.29 -6.27
CA TRP A 357 -5.27 23.63 -6.84
C TRP A 357 -6.21 24.46 -5.97
N ASP A 358 -5.82 25.70 -5.67
CA ASP A 358 -6.56 26.64 -4.83
C ASP A 358 -7.21 27.78 -5.65
N GLY A 359 -7.39 27.55 -6.95
CA GLY A 359 -7.84 28.55 -7.92
C GLY A 359 -6.73 29.48 -8.43
N SER A 360 -5.52 29.43 -7.86
CA SER A 360 -4.37 30.12 -8.45
C SER A 360 -3.81 29.37 -9.67
N ARG A 361 -2.96 30.04 -10.46
CA ARG A 361 -2.28 29.43 -11.63
C ARG A 361 -1.29 28.33 -11.22
N CYS A 362 -0.88 28.29 -9.96
CA CYS A 362 0.17 27.41 -9.48
C CYS A 362 -0.44 26.25 -8.68
N PRO A 363 0.03 25.01 -8.85
CA PRO A 363 -0.38 23.93 -7.97
C PRO A 363 0.16 24.20 -6.55
N VAL A 364 -0.65 23.88 -5.55
CA VAL A 364 -0.20 23.77 -4.17
C VAL A 364 0.33 22.37 -3.97
N ALA A 365 1.62 22.24 -3.67
CA ALA A 365 2.26 20.94 -3.50
C ALA A 365 3.00 20.83 -2.16
N ARG A 366 2.96 19.64 -1.59
CA ARG A 366 3.74 19.21 -0.43
C ARG A 366 4.40 17.91 -0.79
N THR A 367 5.70 17.83 -0.57
CA THR A 367 6.48 16.65 -0.92
C THR A 367 7.33 16.19 0.24
N LEU A 368 7.72 14.93 0.16
CA LEU A 368 8.69 14.35 1.06
C LEU A 368 9.44 13.23 0.34
N LEU A 369 10.76 13.24 0.45
CA LEU A 369 11.60 12.07 0.16
C LEU A 369 12.08 11.53 1.50
N THR A 370 11.44 10.46 1.99
CA THR A 370 11.60 9.99 3.38
C THR A 370 13.04 9.61 3.73
N TYR A 371 13.83 9.15 2.77
CA TYR A 371 15.25 8.83 2.93
C TYR A 371 16.20 9.96 2.50
N SER A 372 15.68 11.17 2.25
CA SER A 372 16.42 12.36 1.83
C SER A 372 17.07 12.26 0.44
N GLN A 373 17.58 13.39 -0.09
CA GLN A 373 18.01 13.49 -1.49
C GLN A 373 19.35 12.84 -1.79
N SER A 374 20.24 12.70 -0.81
CA SER A 374 21.61 12.23 -1.04
C SER A 374 21.90 10.99 -0.23
N SER A 375 22.49 9.98 -0.85
CA SER A 375 23.04 8.81 -0.16
C SER A 375 24.42 9.05 0.45
N ASN A 376 25.07 10.19 0.15
CA ASN A 376 26.38 10.54 0.69
C ASN A 376 26.26 11.03 2.15
N PRO A 377 26.84 10.35 3.16
CA PRO A 377 26.75 10.75 4.57
C PRO A 377 27.31 12.15 4.89
N GLY A 378 28.21 12.66 4.05
CA GLY A 378 28.77 14.01 4.17
C GLY A 378 27.89 15.12 3.58
N SER A 379 26.78 14.78 2.91
CA SER A 379 25.86 15.75 2.32
C SER A 379 24.94 16.37 3.38
N PRO A 380 24.66 17.70 3.32
CA PRO A 380 23.62 18.31 4.14
C PRO A 380 22.23 17.72 3.86
N HIS A 381 22.03 17.09 2.69
CA HIS A 381 20.78 16.46 2.27
C HIS A 381 20.75 14.93 2.46
N TYR A 382 21.58 14.42 3.38
CA TYR A 382 21.64 13.00 3.72
C TYR A 382 20.49 12.53 4.62
N SER A 383 19.93 13.44 5.43
CA SER A 383 18.96 13.09 6.48
C SER A 383 18.00 14.23 6.85
N ASP A 384 18.03 15.34 6.13
CA ASP A 384 17.19 16.51 6.40
C ASP A 384 15.69 16.18 6.27
N GLN A 385 15.28 15.54 5.18
CA GLN A 385 13.89 15.12 4.99
C GLN A 385 13.53 13.87 5.79
N THR A 386 14.50 13.02 6.13
CA THR A 386 14.29 11.90 7.06
C THR A 386 13.86 12.39 8.44
N ARG A 387 14.42 13.51 8.92
CA ARG A 387 13.95 14.15 10.16
C ARG A 387 12.55 14.74 10.02
N LEU A 388 12.21 15.29 8.84
CA LEU A 388 10.85 15.76 8.60
C LEU A 388 9.85 14.60 8.60
N PHE A 389 10.17 13.46 7.98
CA PHE A 389 9.34 12.25 8.01
C PHE A 389 9.12 11.75 9.44
N SER A 390 10.19 11.67 10.24
CA SER A 390 10.13 11.32 11.66
C SER A 390 9.21 12.22 12.48
N GLN A 391 9.13 13.50 12.10
CA GLN A 391 8.31 14.52 12.74
C GLN A 391 6.94 14.70 12.09
N GLU A 392 6.58 13.87 11.09
CA GLU A 392 5.32 13.97 10.33
C GLU A 392 5.14 15.36 9.66
N ARG A 393 6.27 15.94 9.25
CA ARG A 393 6.36 17.25 8.59
C ARG A 393 6.66 17.10 7.11
N TRP A 394 6.25 18.10 6.36
CA TRP A 394 6.35 18.14 4.91
C TRP A 394 7.29 19.24 4.44
N VAL A 395 7.88 19.05 3.26
CA VAL A 395 8.53 20.13 2.52
C VAL A 395 7.44 20.92 1.79
N THR A 396 7.49 22.26 1.92
CA THR A 396 6.76 23.15 1.01
C THR A 396 7.43 23.10 -0.35
N SER A 397 6.82 22.37 -1.29
CA SER A 397 7.31 22.31 -2.66
C SER A 397 7.09 23.65 -3.35
N ARG A 398 8.08 24.06 -4.14
CA ARG A 398 8.09 25.32 -4.90
C ARG A 398 8.11 24.96 -6.37
N PHE A 399 7.01 25.23 -7.06
CA PHE A 399 6.83 24.84 -8.45
C PHE A 399 6.92 26.04 -9.39
N CYS A 400 6.10 27.07 -9.16
CA CYS A 400 6.13 28.25 -10.00
C CYS A 400 7.42 29.04 -9.80
N GLU A 401 7.85 29.74 -10.86
CA GLU A 401 9.09 30.51 -10.85
C GLU A 401 9.16 31.50 -9.69
N LYS A 402 8.06 32.20 -9.38
CA LYS A 402 7.97 33.09 -8.21
C LYS A 402 8.24 32.38 -6.87
N ASP A 403 7.79 31.13 -6.73
CA ASP A 403 7.95 30.36 -5.50
C ASP A 403 9.40 29.91 -5.34
N ILE A 404 10.04 29.52 -6.46
CA ILE A 404 11.46 29.15 -6.53
C ILE A 404 12.33 30.37 -6.21
N LEU A 405 12.08 31.51 -6.87
CA LEU A 405 12.85 32.75 -6.72
C LEU A 405 12.74 33.36 -5.31
N SER A 406 11.63 33.13 -4.61
CA SER A 406 11.43 33.58 -3.22
C SER A 406 12.00 32.63 -2.17
N SER A 407 12.60 31.49 -2.56
CA SER A 407 13.21 30.58 -1.61
C SER A 407 14.42 31.22 -0.90
N PRO A 408 14.45 31.27 0.45
CA PRO A 408 15.61 31.80 1.18
C PRO A 408 16.85 30.93 1.02
N SER A 409 16.69 29.67 0.60
CA SER A 409 17.77 28.72 0.33
C SER A 409 18.11 28.60 -1.16
N LEU A 410 17.61 29.50 -2.02
CA LEU A 410 17.89 29.42 -3.46
C LEU A 410 19.38 29.58 -3.75
N ARG A 411 19.93 28.61 -4.48
CA ARG A 411 21.26 28.70 -5.07
C ARG A 411 21.15 28.41 -6.57
N VAL A 412 21.60 29.36 -7.39
CA VAL A 412 21.63 29.20 -8.85
C VAL A 412 23.07 28.92 -9.27
N VAL A 413 23.30 27.77 -9.89
CA VAL A 413 24.59 27.40 -10.50
C VAL A 413 24.35 27.23 -12.00
N ARG A 414 25.08 27.99 -12.83
CA ARG A 414 25.00 27.87 -14.29
C ARG A 414 26.14 26.97 -14.76
N VAL A 415 25.80 25.82 -15.30
CA VAL A 415 26.76 24.88 -15.91
C VAL A 415 26.79 25.12 -17.42
N ARG A 416 27.98 25.23 -18.00
CA ARG A 416 28.21 25.34 -19.44
C ARG A 416 29.28 24.32 -19.81
N SER A 417 29.07 23.60 -20.90
CA SER A 417 30.01 22.65 -21.49
C SER A 417 30.82 23.32 -22.58
#